data_AF-A0A091FN05-F1
#
_entry.id   AF-A0A091FN05-F1
#
_cell.length_a   1.000
_cell.length_b   1.000
_cell.length_c   1.000
_cell.angle_alpha   90.00
_cell.angle_beta   90.00
_cell.angle_gamma   90.00
#
_symmetry.space_group_name_H-M   'P 1'
#
loop_
_entity.id
_entity.type
_entity.pdbx_description
1 polymer ?
#
loop_
_entity_poly.entity_id
_entity_poly.type
_entity_poly.pdbx_seq_one_letter_code
_entity_poly.pdbx_strand_id
1 'polypeptide(L)'
;MSYSDEDSFKECLKMMVNIIILNLLIGISVVFWVLSMTVSTYYDTLHPISPWRWLFSVFVPLMIATQGLKKKSLDYSGALGGLVVGFILTVANYSFFTSLFVFFVTSSKLTKWKKNIKKQIDSEYKEGGQRNWVQVFCNGGVPTELAVLYMIENGPGEIPIDFSKQYTASWMCLSLLGALACSAGDTWASEIGSVMSKSKPRLITTWEKVPVGTNGGVTLVGLLSSFLGGMVVGIAYFLTQLIFVTDLEISAPQWPIIVFGAAAGLLGSIVDSYLGATMQYSGFDQNIGMVVNHQTKDSKHISGKPILDNNAVNLFSSIIIALGLPGVARYFWPR
;
A
#
# COMPACT_ATOMS: atom_id res chain seq x y z
N MET A 1 34.26 5.55 35.12
CA MET A 1 33.67 4.63 34.13
C MET A 1 33.85 5.28 32.79
N SER A 2 34.62 4.67 31.90
CA SER A 2 35.07 5.33 30.67
C SER A 2 33.88 5.43 29.69
N TYR A 3 33.87 6.45 28.83
CA TYR A 3 32.83 6.62 27.79
C TYR A 3 32.66 5.36 26.91
N SER A 4 33.70 4.53 26.82
CA SER A 4 33.71 3.24 26.12
C SER A 4 32.90 2.14 26.82
N ASP A 5 32.78 2.16 28.14
CA ASP A 5 32.03 1.14 28.91
C ASP A 5 30.52 1.36 28.83
N GLU A 6 30.06 2.62 28.79
CA GLU A 6 28.64 2.94 28.64
C GLU A 6 28.10 2.60 27.25
N ASP A 7 28.90 2.80 26.19
CA ASP A 7 28.50 2.43 24.83
C ASP A 7 28.48 0.90 24.65
N SER A 8 29.48 0.20 25.20
CA SER A 8 29.51 -1.27 25.22
C SER A 8 28.31 -1.86 25.99
N PHE A 9 27.96 -1.27 27.13
CA PHE A 9 26.78 -1.68 27.90
C PHE A 9 25.46 -1.45 27.14
N LYS A 10 25.32 -0.31 26.45
CA LYS A 10 24.14 -0.02 25.60
C LYS A 10 24.04 -0.96 24.40
N GLU A 11 25.16 -1.34 23.79
CA GLU A 11 25.18 -2.35 22.72
C GLU A 11 24.79 -3.73 23.22
N CYS A 12 25.34 -4.15 24.37
CA CYS A 12 24.99 -5.42 25.02
C CYS A 12 23.49 -5.47 25.36
N LEU A 13 22.93 -4.38 25.91
CA LEU A 13 21.51 -4.28 26.23
C LEU A 13 20.63 -4.33 24.98
N LYS A 14 21.03 -3.69 23.88
CA LYS A 14 20.37 -3.84 22.57
C LYS A 14 20.44 -5.27 22.05
N MET A 15 21.59 -5.94 22.16
CA MET A 15 21.75 -7.34 21.76
C MET A 15 20.83 -8.26 22.57
N MET A 16 20.79 -8.11 23.90
CA MET A 16 19.91 -8.89 24.77
C MET A 16 18.44 -8.69 24.43
N VAL A 17 18.00 -7.45 24.22
CA VAL A 17 16.62 -7.16 23.78
C VAL A 17 16.31 -7.81 22.44
N ASN A 18 17.24 -7.75 21.47
CA ASN A 18 17.06 -8.40 20.17
C ASN A 18 16.96 -9.93 20.28
N ILE A 19 17.76 -10.55 21.16
CA ILE A 19 17.74 -12.00 21.41
C ILE A 19 16.41 -12.42 22.07
N ILE A 20 15.92 -11.65 23.05
CA ILE A 20 14.64 -11.90 23.71
C ILE A 20 13.50 -11.81 22.69
N ILE A 21 13.47 -10.74 21.89
CA ILE A 21 12.50 -10.57 20.81
C ILE A 21 12.58 -11.75 19.85
N LEU A 22 13.76 -12.11 19.36
CA LEU A 22 13.95 -13.23 18.43
C LEU A 22 13.39 -14.54 18.99
N ASN A 23 13.72 -14.89 20.23
CA ASN A 23 13.21 -16.12 20.88
C ASN A 23 11.68 -16.11 21.02
N LEU A 24 11.10 -14.96 21.34
CA LEU A 24 9.65 -14.81 21.48
C LEU A 24 8.93 -14.96 20.13
N LEU A 25 9.50 -14.42 19.05
CA LEU A 25 8.96 -14.58 17.69
C LEU A 25 9.07 -16.02 17.19
N ILE A 26 10.18 -16.70 17.48
CA ILE A 26 10.35 -18.14 17.19
C ILE A 26 9.31 -18.95 17.97
N GLY A 27 9.12 -18.67 19.26
CA GLY A 27 8.11 -19.34 20.08
C GLY A 27 6.69 -19.18 19.55
N ILE A 28 6.29 -17.95 19.21
CA ILE A 28 4.97 -17.66 18.61
C ILE A 28 4.82 -18.39 17.27
N SER A 29 5.84 -18.34 16.41
CA SER A 29 5.84 -19.02 15.11
C SER A 29 5.67 -20.54 15.25
N VAL A 30 6.34 -21.17 16.21
CA VAL A 30 6.22 -22.61 16.47
C VAL A 30 4.83 -22.96 16.97
N VAL A 31 4.24 -22.15 17.86
CA VAL A 31 2.87 -22.36 18.36
C VAL A 31 1.86 -22.31 17.22
N PHE A 32 1.92 -21.27 16.37
CA PHE A 32 1.02 -21.16 15.21
C PHE A 32 1.21 -22.31 14.21
N TRP A 33 2.45 -22.77 14.00
CA TRP A 33 2.72 -23.92 13.15
C TRP A 33 2.12 -25.22 13.71
N VAL A 34 2.30 -25.50 15.00
CA VAL A 34 1.72 -26.70 15.66
C VAL A 34 0.20 -26.67 15.60
N LEU A 35 -0.42 -25.50 15.80
CA LEU A 35 -1.86 -25.33 15.65
C LEU A 35 -2.31 -25.58 14.20
N SER A 36 -1.62 -25.00 13.21
CA SER A 36 -1.90 -25.21 11.79
C SER A 36 -1.78 -26.68 11.38
N MET A 37 -0.76 -27.38 11.88
CA MET A 37 -0.58 -28.83 11.69
C MET A 37 -1.72 -29.63 12.32
N THR A 38 -2.13 -29.28 13.54
CA THR A 38 -3.21 -29.98 14.25
C THR A 38 -4.55 -29.81 13.54
N VAL A 39 -4.85 -28.60 13.06
CA VAL A 39 -6.04 -28.30 12.25
C VAL A 39 -5.99 -29.05 10.91
N SER A 40 -4.82 -29.07 10.25
CA SER A 40 -4.61 -29.84 9.00
C SER A 40 -4.89 -31.33 9.19
N THR A 41 -4.31 -31.96 10.20
CA THR A 41 -4.51 -33.39 10.51
C THR A 41 -5.95 -33.70 10.90
N TYR A 42 -6.68 -32.76 11.50
CA TYR A 42 -8.07 -32.97 11.92
C TYR A 42 -9.08 -32.82 10.78
N TYR A 43 -8.82 -31.92 9.83
CA TYR A 43 -9.75 -31.60 8.74
C TYR A 43 -9.37 -32.22 7.39
N ASP A 44 -8.21 -32.89 7.26
CA ASP A 44 -7.70 -33.60 6.06
C ASP A 44 -7.68 -32.78 4.74
N THR A 45 -7.92 -31.47 4.81
CA THR A 45 -8.14 -30.60 3.64
C THR A 45 -7.16 -29.42 3.54
N LEU A 46 -6.32 -29.19 4.56
CA LEU A 46 -5.45 -28.01 4.62
C LEU A 46 -3.98 -28.40 4.53
N HIS A 47 -3.25 -27.88 3.54
CA HIS A 47 -1.79 -27.95 3.55
C HIS A 47 -1.25 -27.08 4.70
N PRO A 48 -0.44 -27.62 5.62
CA PRO A 48 0.08 -26.85 6.75
C PRO A 48 1.05 -25.77 6.26
N ILE A 49 0.89 -24.56 6.77
CA ILE A 49 1.78 -23.44 6.47
C ILE A 49 3.20 -23.81 6.91
N SER A 50 4.21 -23.57 6.06
CA SER A 50 5.59 -23.91 6.43
C SER A 50 6.07 -23.10 7.66
N PRO A 51 6.89 -23.68 8.56
CA PRO A 51 7.44 -22.96 9.71
C PRO A 51 8.17 -21.66 9.30
N TRP A 52 8.84 -21.69 8.14
CA TRP A 52 9.54 -20.53 7.59
C TRP A 52 8.59 -19.39 7.25
N ARG A 53 7.40 -19.69 6.69
CA ARG A 53 6.40 -18.67 6.39
C ARG A 53 5.84 -18.02 7.65
N TRP A 54 5.57 -18.81 8.69
CA TRP A 54 5.20 -18.27 10.01
C TRP A 54 6.28 -17.37 10.61
N LEU A 55 7.54 -17.79 10.52
CA LEU A 55 8.65 -17.00 11.04
C LEU A 55 8.77 -15.67 10.27
N PHE A 56 8.70 -15.70 8.94
CA PHE A 56 8.79 -14.50 8.11
C PHE A 56 7.59 -13.56 8.30
N SER A 57 6.37 -14.09 8.43
CA SER A 57 5.16 -13.27 8.62
C SER A 57 5.15 -12.52 9.94
N VAL A 58 5.87 -13.02 10.95
CA VAL A 58 6.03 -12.35 12.23
C VAL A 58 7.24 -11.41 12.21
N PHE A 59 8.40 -11.90 11.79
CA PHE A 59 9.67 -11.18 11.90
C PHE A 59 9.78 -10.00 10.94
N VAL A 60 9.41 -10.18 9.67
CA VAL A 60 9.63 -9.15 8.64
C VAL A 60 8.70 -7.94 8.83
N PRO A 61 7.36 -8.11 9.04
CA PRO A 61 6.50 -6.97 9.37
C PRO A 61 6.93 -6.26 10.65
N LEU A 62 7.41 -6.98 11.68
CA LEU A 62 7.94 -6.38 12.89
C LEU A 62 9.15 -5.49 12.64
N MET A 63 10.10 -5.95 11.85
CA MET A 63 11.25 -5.15 11.43
C MET A 63 10.82 -3.90 10.65
N ILE A 64 9.85 -4.03 9.74
CA ILE A 64 9.38 -2.90 8.93
C ILE A 64 8.64 -1.88 9.79
N ALA A 65 7.75 -2.31 10.68
CA ALA A 65 7.00 -1.43 11.57
C ALA A 65 7.94 -0.66 12.52
N THR A 66 8.92 -1.36 13.12
CA THR A 66 9.93 -0.71 13.99
C THR A 66 10.81 0.27 13.21
N GLN A 67 11.22 -0.06 11.99
CA GLN A 67 11.92 0.90 11.12
C GLN A 67 11.01 2.07 10.71
N GLY A 68 9.73 1.82 10.47
CA GLY A 68 8.72 2.83 10.15
C GLY A 68 8.59 3.87 11.25
N LEU A 69 8.52 3.43 12.51
CA LEU A 69 8.53 4.29 13.70
C LEU A 69 9.83 5.09 13.81
N LYS A 70 10.99 4.42 13.74
CA LYS A 70 12.31 5.08 13.83
C LYS A 70 12.49 6.16 12.76
N LYS A 71 12.03 5.89 11.54
CA LYS A 71 12.11 6.83 10.42
C LYS A 71 10.98 7.88 10.44
N LYS A 72 10.06 7.85 11.41
CA LYS A 72 8.85 8.70 11.47
C LYS A 72 7.98 8.63 10.22
N SER A 73 7.88 7.45 9.59
CA SER A 73 6.95 7.20 8.46
C SER A 73 5.62 6.61 8.93
N LEU A 74 5.60 6.06 10.14
CA LEU A 74 4.40 5.56 10.83
C LEU A 74 4.37 6.16 12.23
N ASP A 75 3.17 6.40 12.76
CA ASP A 75 2.96 6.56 14.20
C ASP A 75 2.74 5.20 14.89
N TYR A 76 2.60 5.17 16.21
CA TYR A 76 2.39 3.93 16.96
C TYR A 76 1.15 3.13 16.52
N SER A 77 0.06 3.84 16.19
CA SER A 77 -1.17 3.20 15.74
C SER A 77 -1.02 2.62 14.32
N GLY A 78 -0.36 3.36 13.43
CA GLY A 78 -0.06 2.92 12.07
C GLY A 78 0.93 1.75 12.06
N ALA A 79 1.90 1.74 12.99
CA ALA A 79 2.79 0.60 13.17
C ALA A 79 2.02 -0.66 13.58
N LEU A 80 1.10 -0.57 14.55
CA LEU A 80 0.29 -1.71 14.96
C LEU A 80 -0.62 -2.20 13.83
N GLY A 81 -1.30 -1.30 13.12
CA GLY A 81 -2.10 -1.66 11.94
C GLY A 81 -1.24 -2.31 10.85
N GLY A 82 -0.06 -1.75 10.60
CA GLY A 82 0.88 -2.26 9.60
C GLY A 82 1.44 -3.64 9.94
N LEU A 83 1.61 -3.97 11.23
CA LEU A 83 1.97 -5.30 11.69
C LEU A 83 0.90 -6.32 11.32
N VAL A 84 -0.36 -6.02 11.61
CA VAL A 84 -1.50 -6.92 11.34
C VAL A 84 -1.66 -7.13 9.83
N VAL A 85 -1.70 -6.04 9.06
CA VAL A 85 -1.82 -6.09 7.59
C VAL A 85 -0.63 -6.86 7.00
N GLY A 86 0.60 -6.51 7.39
CA GLY A 86 1.81 -7.17 6.90
C GLY A 86 1.87 -8.65 7.23
N PHE A 87 1.47 -9.05 8.44
CA PHE A 87 1.40 -10.44 8.86
C PHE A 87 0.41 -11.23 8.00
N ILE A 88 -0.83 -10.75 7.86
CA ILE A 88 -1.88 -11.44 7.08
C ILE A 88 -1.43 -11.61 5.63
N LEU A 89 -0.94 -10.53 5.00
CA LEU A 89 -0.49 -10.59 3.60
C LEU A 89 0.71 -11.54 3.43
N THR A 90 1.63 -11.60 4.39
CA THR A 90 2.80 -12.51 4.31
C THR A 90 2.38 -13.97 4.46
N VAL A 91 1.45 -14.27 5.38
CA VAL A 91 0.91 -15.62 5.53
C VAL A 91 0.16 -16.03 4.25
N ALA A 92 -0.62 -15.13 3.67
CA ALA A 92 -1.42 -15.43 2.48
C ALA A 92 -0.56 -15.73 1.25
N ASN A 93 0.31 -14.80 0.85
CA ASN A 93 1.11 -14.91 -0.38
C ASN A 93 2.25 -13.87 -0.36
N TYR A 94 3.49 -14.29 -0.56
CA TYR A 94 4.64 -13.39 -0.54
C TYR A 94 4.55 -12.27 -1.58
N SER A 95 3.86 -12.48 -2.70
CA SER A 95 3.64 -11.48 -3.74
C SER A 95 2.76 -10.33 -3.22
N PHE A 96 1.79 -10.64 -2.35
CA PHE A 96 0.92 -9.65 -1.71
C PHE A 96 1.73 -8.79 -0.74
N PHE A 97 2.51 -9.43 0.14
CA PHE A 97 3.37 -8.74 1.08
C PHE A 97 4.43 -7.88 0.39
N THR A 98 5.10 -8.41 -0.64
CA THR A 98 6.16 -7.68 -1.36
C THR A 98 5.59 -6.46 -2.07
N SER A 99 4.38 -6.56 -2.63
CA SER A 99 3.64 -5.43 -3.20
C SER A 99 3.38 -4.33 -2.16
N LEU A 100 2.87 -4.71 -0.97
CA LEU A 100 2.66 -3.78 0.14
C LEU A 100 3.97 -3.15 0.60
N PHE A 101 5.03 -3.95 0.76
CA PHE A 101 6.34 -3.49 1.20
C PHE A 101 6.94 -2.47 0.24
N VAL A 102 6.92 -2.74 -1.06
CA VAL A 102 7.44 -1.84 -2.08
C VAL A 102 6.61 -0.55 -2.15
N PHE A 103 5.28 -0.64 -2.10
CA PHE A 103 4.41 0.53 -1.95
C PHE A 103 4.83 1.36 -0.72
N PHE A 104 4.88 0.75 0.47
CA PHE A 104 5.20 1.45 1.71
C PHE A 104 6.57 2.12 1.67
N VAL A 105 7.61 1.42 1.21
CA VAL A 105 8.99 1.93 1.19
C VAL A 105 9.13 3.07 0.18
N THR A 106 8.62 2.90 -1.04
CA THR A 106 8.77 3.89 -2.10
C THR A 106 7.95 5.14 -1.78
N SER A 107 6.69 4.98 -1.39
CA SER A 107 5.84 6.09 -0.97
C SER A 107 6.38 6.82 0.25
N SER A 108 6.92 6.12 1.26
CA SER A 108 7.55 6.76 2.42
C SER A 108 8.81 7.56 2.07
N LYS A 109 9.56 7.15 1.04
CA LYS A 109 10.69 7.93 0.52
C LYS A 109 10.20 9.18 -0.20
N LEU A 110 9.14 9.07 -1.02
CA LEU A 110 8.56 10.19 -1.75
C LEU A 110 7.92 11.23 -0.83
N THR A 111 7.18 10.82 0.20
CA THR A 111 6.63 11.75 1.21
C THR A 111 7.73 12.57 1.90
N LYS A 112 8.93 12.00 2.03
CA LYS A 112 10.09 12.70 2.62
C LYS A 112 10.93 13.48 1.63
N TRP A 113 10.66 13.33 0.35
CA TRP A 113 11.38 14.04 -0.70
C TRP A 113 10.83 15.46 -0.85
N LYS A 114 11.75 16.44 -0.93
CA LYS A 114 11.46 17.89 -1.00
C LYS A 114 10.44 18.41 0.03
N LYS A 115 10.52 17.95 1.29
CA LYS A 115 9.66 18.39 2.41
C LYS A 115 9.51 19.91 2.54
N ASN A 116 10.59 20.66 2.30
CA ASN A 116 10.58 22.13 2.43
C ASN A 116 9.58 22.80 1.47
N ILE A 117 9.39 22.24 0.28
CA ILE A 117 8.40 22.72 -0.68
C ILE A 117 7.00 22.26 -0.26
N LYS A 118 6.86 20.99 0.16
CA LYS A 118 5.57 20.42 0.59
C LYS A 118 4.94 21.19 1.75
N LYS A 119 5.75 21.63 2.71
CA LYS A 119 5.34 22.51 3.82
C LYS A 119 4.71 23.83 3.40
N GLN A 120 5.03 24.33 2.21
CA GLN A 120 4.54 25.61 1.71
C GLN A 120 3.29 25.48 0.82
N ILE A 121 2.91 24.27 0.44
CA ILE A 121 1.82 24.01 -0.51
C ILE A 121 0.72 23.12 0.06
N ASP A 122 0.98 22.42 1.16
CA ASP A 122 0.05 21.50 1.82
C ASP A 122 -0.24 22.00 3.24
N SER A 123 -1.48 22.43 3.48
CA SER A 123 -1.95 22.91 4.79
C SER A 123 -2.00 21.82 5.85
N GLU A 124 -2.05 20.54 5.45
CA GLU A 124 -2.16 19.39 6.34
C GLU A 124 -0.84 18.61 6.48
N TYR A 125 0.27 19.20 6.02
CA TYR A 125 1.58 18.55 6.04
C TYR A 125 1.96 18.08 7.46
N LYS A 126 2.25 16.77 7.60
CA LYS A 126 2.72 16.16 8.84
C LYS A 126 4.24 15.96 8.81
N GLU A 127 4.93 16.38 9.87
CA GLU A 127 6.39 16.22 9.97
C GLU A 127 6.79 14.73 9.91
N GLY A 128 7.53 14.38 8.85
CA GLY A 128 7.98 13.01 8.59
C GLY A 128 7.03 12.18 7.73
N GLY A 129 5.81 12.64 7.48
CA GLY A 129 4.81 11.89 6.73
C GLY A 129 4.24 10.69 7.49
N GLN A 130 4.02 10.86 8.80
CA GLN A 130 3.59 9.77 9.68
C GLN A 130 2.17 9.30 9.31
N ARG A 131 2.05 8.05 8.90
CA ARG A 131 0.75 7.41 8.65
C ARG A 131 0.20 6.78 9.92
N ASN A 132 -1.09 6.99 10.17
CA ASN A 132 -1.83 6.44 11.30
C ASN A 132 -2.57 5.15 10.92
N TRP A 133 -3.22 4.51 11.89
CA TRP A 133 -3.96 3.27 11.64
C TRP A 133 -5.10 3.44 10.62
N VAL A 134 -5.75 4.62 10.56
CA VAL A 134 -6.81 4.91 9.60
C VAL A 134 -6.27 4.86 8.18
N GLN A 135 -5.12 5.49 7.92
CA GLN A 135 -4.46 5.44 6.60
C GLN A 135 -4.00 4.04 6.23
N VAL A 136 -3.54 3.25 7.22
CA VAL A 136 -3.19 1.85 6.99
C VAL A 136 -4.43 1.02 6.67
N PHE A 137 -5.55 1.25 7.34
CA PHE A 137 -6.81 0.59 7.08
C PHE A 137 -7.38 0.96 5.70
N CYS A 138 -7.42 2.23 5.34
CA CYS A 138 -7.99 2.66 4.06
C CYS A 138 -7.19 2.17 2.85
N ASN A 139 -5.86 2.09 2.95
CA ASN A 139 -5.00 1.62 1.85
C ASN A 139 -4.72 0.10 1.91
N GLY A 140 -4.76 -0.51 3.09
CA GLY A 140 -4.38 -1.90 3.33
C GLY A 140 -5.56 -2.82 3.68
N GLY A 141 -6.72 -2.29 4.01
CA GLY A 141 -7.90 -3.04 4.44
C GLY A 141 -8.46 -3.92 3.33
N VAL A 142 -8.71 -3.35 2.14
CA VAL A 142 -9.17 -4.11 0.97
C VAL A 142 -8.18 -5.21 0.58
N PRO A 143 -6.86 -4.95 0.46
CA PRO A 143 -5.86 -6.01 0.30
C PRO A 143 -5.90 -7.07 1.39
N THR A 144 -6.11 -6.69 2.65
CA THR A 144 -6.14 -7.62 3.79
C THR A 144 -7.36 -8.54 3.73
N GLU A 145 -8.53 -7.98 3.45
CA GLU A 145 -9.76 -8.75 3.28
C GLU A 145 -9.62 -9.74 2.13
N LEU A 146 -9.12 -9.28 0.97
CA LEU A 146 -8.86 -10.15 -0.18
C LEU A 146 -7.83 -11.24 0.12
N ALA A 147 -6.80 -10.94 0.92
CA ALA A 147 -5.81 -11.93 1.35
C ALA A 147 -6.42 -12.99 2.28
N VAL A 148 -7.34 -12.61 3.17
CA VAL A 148 -8.08 -13.56 4.02
C VAL A 148 -8.99 -14.44 3.17
N LEU A 149 -9.76 -13.86 2.26
CA LEU A 149 -10.61 -14.62 1.34
C LEU A 149 -9.79 -15.58 0.47
N TYR A 150 -8.64 -15.12 -0.04
CA TYR A 150 -7.70 -15.95 -0.79
C TYR A 150 -7.22 -17.15 0.03
N MET A 151 -6.83 -16.94 1.29
CA MET A 151 -6.41 -18.02 2.18
C MET A 151 -7.54 -19.01 2.49
N ILE A 152 -8.78 -18.53 2.65
CA ILE A 152 -9.94 -19.39 2.92
C ILE A 152 -10.26 -20.28 1.72
N GLU A 153 -10.23 -19.73 0.51
CA GLU A 153 -10.64 -20.46 -0.70
C GLU A 153 -9.53 -21.30 -1.33
N ASN A 154 -8.30 -20.79 -1.33
CA ASN A 154 -7.19 -21.38 -2.08
C ASN A 154 -6.06 -21.88 -1.19
N GLY A 155 -6.11 -21.57 0.10
CA GLY A 155 -5.01 -21.80 1.03
C GLY A 155 -3.89 -20.76 0.87
N PRO A 156 -2.96 -20.74 1.83
CA PRO A 156 -1.76 -19.89 1.77
C PRO A 156 -0.76 -20.45 0.75
N GLY A 157 -0.19 -19.57 -0.07
CA GLY A 157 0.80 -19.96 -1.08
C GLY A 157 0.76 -19.08 -2.32
N GLU A 158 1.80 -19.18 -3.14
CA GLU A 158 1.95 -18.43 -4.38
C GLU A 158 1.33 -19.22 -5.53
N ILE A 159 0.30 -18.65 -6.14
CA ILE A 159 -0.40 -19.23 -7.28
C ILE A 159 -0.18 -18.33 -8.51
N PRO A 160 0.19 -18.91 -9.68
CA PRO A 160 0.30 -18.15 -10.91
C PRO A 160 -1.07 -17.62 -11.35
N ILE A 161 -1.10 -16.42 -11.93
CA ILE A 161 -2.34 -15.84 -12.44
C ILE A 161 -2.68 -16.50 -13.78
N ASP A 162 -3.70 -17.34 -13.77
CA ASP A 162 -4.24 -18.06 -14.92
C ASP A 162 -5.77 -18.14 -14.80
N PHE A 163 -6.46 -17.27 -15.55
CA PHE A 163 -7.92 -17.22 -15.57
C PHE A 163 -8.59 -18.47 -16.16
N SER A 164 -7.85 -19.31 -16.90
CA SER A 164 -8.39 -20.52 -17.52
C SER A 164 -8.42 -21.69 -16.53
N LYS A 165 -7.40 -21.78 -15.65
CA LYS A 165 -7.28 -22.87 -14.67
C LYS A 165 -7.84 -22.49 -13.30
N GLN A 166 -7.57 -21.26 -12.85
CA GLN A 166 -7.82 -20.82 -11.47
C GLN A 166 -8.42 -19.42 -11.46
N TYR A 167 -9.66 -19.33 -11.97
CA TYR A 167 -10.36 -18.07 -12.15
C TYR A 167 -10.45 -17.25 -10.85
N THR A 168 -10.92 -17.84 -9.77
CA THR A 168 -11.17 -17.11 -8.51
C THR A 168 -9.88 -16.64 -7.84
N ALA A 169 -8.87 -17.51 -7.76
CA ALA A 169 -7.54 -17.14 -7.26
C ALA A 169 -6.92 -16.00 -8.07
N SER A 170 -6.94 -16.12 -9.40
CA SER A 170 -6.42 -15.08 -10.33
C SER A 170 -7.14 -13.75 -10.16
N TRP A 171 -8.46 -13.81 -9.97
CA TRP A 171 -9.29 -12.65 -9.72
C TRP A 171 -8.91 -11.95 -8.41
N MET A 172 -8.77 -12.71 -7.30
CA MET A 172 -8.36 -12.16 -6.00
C MET A 172 -6.93 -11.60 -6.03
N CYS A 173 -5.98 -12.30 -6.66
CA CYS A 173 -4.61 -11.85 -6.84
C CYS A 173 -4.54 -10.49 -7.55
N LEU A 174 -5.25 -10.34 -8.69
CA LEU A 174 -5.29 -9.06 -9.40
C LEU A 174 -6.09 -7.98 -8.68
N SER A 175 -7.12 -8.34 -7.92
CA SER A 175 -7.87 -7.38 -7.09
C SER A 175 -6.96 -6.74 -6.05
N LEU A 176 -6.16 -7.58 -5.39
CA LEU A 176 -5.22 -7.15 -4.36
C LEU A 176 -4.08 -6.32 -4.95
N LEU A 177 -3.50 -6.77 -6.07
CA LEU A 177 -2.52 -5.99 -6.83
C LEU A 177 -3.10 -4.63 -7.21
N GLY A 178 -4.32 -4.62 -7.74
CA GLY A 178 -5.02 -3.42 -8.18
C GLY A 178 -5.22 -2.41 -7.06
N ALA A 179 -5.68 -2.86 -5.89
CA ALA A 179 -5.85 -2.02 -4.71
C ALA A 179 -4.53 -1.37 -4.26
N LEU A 180 -3.46 -2.17 -4.10
CA LEU A 180 -2.15 -1.67 -3.68
C LEU A 180 -1.51 -0.74 -4.72
N ALA A 181 -1.63 -1.10 -6.01
CA ALA A 181 -1.12 -0.28 -7.11
C ALA A 181 -1.90 1.05 -7.24
N CYS A 182 -3.22 1.05 -7.00
CA CYS A 182 -4.05 2.24 -6.93
C CYS A 182 -3.53 3.20 -5.84
N SER A 183 -3.40 2.72 -4.59
CA SER A 183 -2.88 3.53 -3.48
C SER A 183 -1.44 4.02 -3.72
N ALA A 184 -0.59 3.18 -4.33
CA ALA A 184 0.76 3.57 -4.72
C ALA A 184 0.75 4.66 -5.79
N GLY A 185 -0.10 4.50 -6.81
CA GLY A 185 -0.25 5.44 -7.89
C GLY A 185 -0.70 6.82 -7.40
N ASP A 186 -1.72 6.86 -6.56
CA ASP A 186 -2.19 8.11 -5.95
C ASP A 186 -1.09 8.81 -5.12
N THR A 187 -0.42 8.04 -4.26
CA THR A 187 0.67 8.60 -3.45
C THR A 187 1.81 9.14 -4.33
N TRP A 188 2.17 8.44 -5.40
CA TRP A 188 3.22 8.92 -6.31
C TRP A 188 2.77 10.17 -7.08
N ALA A 189 1.52 10.22 -7.53
CA ALA A 189 0.96 11.39 -8.21
C ALA A 189 0.93 12.63 -7.32
N SER A 190 0.44 12.51 -6.09
CA SER A 190 0.35 13.62 -5.14
C SER A 190 1.74 14.07 -4.67
N GLU A 191 2.66 13.15 -4.40
CA GLU A 191 3.98 13.47 -3.82
C GLU A 191 4.99 13.99 -4.86
N ILE A 192 4.92 13.52 -6.11
CA ILE A 192 5.79 13.95 -7.21
C ILE A 192 5.13 15.09 -7.99
N GLY A 193 3.85 14.95 -8.33
CA GLY A 193 3.12 15.92 -9.15
C GLY A 193 3.05 17.31 -8.50
N SER A 194 2.79 17.38 -7.19
CA SER A 194 2.73 18.65 -6.45
C SER A 194 4.05 19.43 -6.45
N VAL A 195 5.18 18.73 -6.56
CA VAL A 195 6.52 19.31 -6.44
C VAL A 195 7.23 19.50 -7.78
N MET A 196 6.99 18.63 -8.75
CA MET A 196 7.69 18.64 -10.04
C MET A 196 6.89 19.30 -11.17
N SER A 197 5.57 19.43 -11.02
CA SER A 197 4.75 20.05 -12.05
C SER A 197 5.04 21.56 -12.14
N LYS A 198 5.63 21.98 -13.26
CA LYS A 198 5.82 23.42 -13.57
C LYS A 198 4.52 24.09 -14.01
N SER A 199 3.55 23.30 -14.48
CA SER A 199 2.23 23.77 -14.88
C SER A 199 1.24 23.72 -13.71
N LYS A 200 0.35 24.71 -13.64
CA LYS A 200 -0.80 24.67 -12.71
C LYS A 200 -1.63 23.40 -12.97
N PRO A 201 -2.05 22.67 -11.92
CA PRO A 201 -2.97 21.55 -12.05
C PRO A 201 -4.26 21.93 -12.75
N ARG A 202 -4.90 20.96 -13.40
CA ARG A 202 -6.23 21.13 -13.98
C ARG A 202 -7.23 20.27 -13.23
N LEU A 203 -8.40 20.80 -12.92
CA LEU A 203 -9.45 20.03 -12.26
C LEU A 203 -9.95 18.96 -13.23
N ILE A 204 -10.04 17.70 -12.79
CA ILE A 204 -10.39 16.58 -13.67
C ILE A 204 -11.81 16.68 -14.26
N THR A 205 -12.73 17.35 -13.57
CA THR A 205 -14.14 17.47 -13.98
C THR A 205 -14.38 18.62 -14.96
N THR A 206 -13.77 19.78 -14.77
CA THR A 206 -14.00 20.99 -15.59
C THR A 206 -12.84 21.32 -16.52
N TRP A 207 -11.68 20.70 -16.31
CA TRP A 207 -10.42 20.97 -17.02
C TRP A 207 -9.85 22.39 -16.85
N GLU A 208 -10.40 23.16 -15.90
CA GLU A 208 -9.93 24.49 -15.55
C GLU A 208 -8.66 24.45 -14.70
N LYS A 209 -7.82 25.49 -14.79
CA LYS A 209 -6.60 25.59 -13.99
C LYS A 209 -6.94 25.94 -12.54
N VAL A 210 -6.48 25.10 -11.61
CA VAL A 210 -6.71 25.28 -10.17
C VAL A 210 -5.40 25.45 -9.40
N PRO A 211 -5.43 26.04 -8.19
CA PRO A 211 -4.25 26.11 -7.32
C PRO A 211 -3.72 24.71 -6.94
N VAL A 212 -2.42 24.62 -6.65
CA VAL A 212 -1.80 23.39 -6.13
C VAL A 212 -2.42 23.06 -4.77
N GLY A 213 -2.69 21.77 -4.53
CA GLY A 213 -3.40 21.29 -3.33
C GLY A 213 -4.92 21.15 -3.50
N THR A 214 -5.48 21.52 -4.66
CA THR A 214 -6.91 21.29 -4.95
C THR A 214 -7.19 19.80 -5.14
N ASN A 215 -8.16 19.25 -4.40
CA ASN A 215 -8.62 17.88 -4.54
C ASN A 215 -9.16 17.65 -5.97
N GLY A 216 -8.67 16.60 -6.62
CA GLY A 216 -8.96 16.32 -8.03
C GLY A 216 -8.22 17.16 -9.07
N GLY A 217 -7.23 17.95 -8.64
CA GLY A 217 -6.29 18.64 -9.53
C GLY A 217 -5.26 17.69 -10.11
N VAL A 218 -5.32 17.42 -11.41
CA VAL A 218 -4.39 16.52 -12.11
C VAL A 218 -3.33 17.28 -12.90
N THR A 219 -2.14 16.67 -13.00
CA THR A 219 -1.03 17.15 -13.84
C THR A 219 -0.47 15.99 -14.66
N LEU A 220 0.13 16.27 -15.82
CA LEU A 220 0.75 15.22 -16.63
C LEU A 220 1.87 14.49 -15.87
N VAL A 221 2.66 15.22 -15.09
CA VAL A 221 3.72 14.64 -14.25
C VAL A 221 3.11 13.74 -13.17
N GLY A 222 2.00 14.15 -12.55
CA GLY A 222 1.25 13.33 -11.61
C GLY A 222 0.75 12.03 -12.23
N LEU A 223 0.11 12.09 -13.41
CA LEU A 223 -0.41 10.91 -14.11
C LEU A 223 0.71 9.94 -14.55
N LEU A 224 1.84 10.46 -15.02
CA LEU A 224 3.00 9.61 -15.33
C LEU A 224 3.57 8.99 -14.06
N SER A 225 3.59 9.74 -12.96
CA SER A 225 4.05 9.24 -11.66
C SER A 225 3.14 8.15 -11.11
N SER A 226 1.81 8.26 -11.28
CA SER A 226 0.88 7.22 -10.84
C SER A 226 1.02 5.93 -11.65
N PHE A 227 1.16 6.06 -12.97
CA PHE A 227 1.48 4.94 -13.85
C PHE A 227 2.76 4.21 -13.40
N LEU A 228 3.85 4.96 -13.15
CA LEU A 228 5.11 4.39 -12.69
C LEU A 228 5.03 3.79 -11.28
N GLY A 229 4.27 4.39 -10.37
CA GLY A 229 4.04 3.87 -9.03
C GLY A 229 3.34 2.52 -9.07
N GLY A 230 2.26 2.40 -9.84
CA GLY A 230 1.58 1.13 -10.07
C GLY A 230 2.47 0.09 -10.76
N MET A 231 3.28 0.51 -11.74
CA MET A 231 4.23 -0.36 -12.44
C MET A 231 5.25 -0.97 -11.47
N VAL A 232 5.78 -0.17 -10.54
CA VAL A 232 6.75 -0.63 -9.53
C VAL A 232 6.14 -1.67 -8.59
N VAL A 233 4.87 -1.50 -8.20
CA VAL A 233 4.14 -2.52 -7.43
C VAL A 233 3.95 -3.80 -8.26
N GLY A 234 3.57 -3.68 -9.53
CA GLY A 234 3.44 -4.81 -10.45
C GLY A 234 4.76 -5.57 -10.70
N ILE A 235 5.88 -4.85 -10.84
CA ILE A 235 7.22 -5.46 -10.95
C ILE A 235 7.56 -6.23 -9.67
N ALA A 236 7.28 -5.66 -8.50
CA ALA A 236 7.54 -6.32 -7.22
C ALA A 236 6.76 -7.64 -7.10
N TYR A 237 5.47 -7.62 -7.46
CA TYR A 237 4.65 -8.82 -7.54
C TYR A 237 5.23 -9.84 -8.52
N PHE A 238 5.51 -9.42 -9.76
CA PHE A 238 6.03 -10.30 -10.81
C PHE A 238 7.36 -10.95 -10.43
N LEU A 239 8.31 -10.20 -9.87
CA LEU A 239 9.59 -10.75 -9.41
C LEU A 239 9.39 -11.78 -8.28
N THR A 240 8.41 -11.57 -7.41
CA THR A 240 8.09 -12.54 -6.35
C THR A 240 7.53 -13.83 -6.93
N GLN A 241 6.68 -13.74 -7.95
CA GLN A 241 6.19 -14.92 -8.67
C GLN A 241 7.37 -15.72 -9.26
N LEU A 242 8.31 -15.06 -9.94
CA LEU A 242 9.49 -15.72 -10.52
C LEU A 242 10.37 -16.48 -9.51
N ILE A 243 10.37 -16.07 -8.24
CA ILE A 243 11.20 -16.67 -7.20
C ILE A 243 10.47 -17.83 -6.49
N PHE A 244 9.16 -17.70 -6.25
CA PHE A 244 8.43 -18.58 -5.34
C PHE A 244 7.41 -19.49 -6.01
N VAL A 245 7.05 -19.26 -7.27
CA VAL A 245 6.15 -20.16 -8.01
C VAL A 245 6.95 -21.19 -8.79
N THR A 246 6.71 -22.47 -8.53
CA THR A 246 7.42 -23.59 -9.17
C THR A 246 6.95 -23.89 -10.60
N ASP A 247 5.66 -23.70 -10.90
CA ASP A 247 5.05 -24.17 -12.15
C ASP A 247 4.81 -23.05 -13.19
N LEU A 248 5.67 -22.03 -13.18
CA LEU A 248 5.59 -20.89 -14.10
C LEU A 248 5.72 -21.29 -15.58
N GLU A 249 6.53 -22.32 -15.88
CA GLU A 249 6.82 -22.75 -17.27
C GLU A 249 5.59 -23.32 -17.99
N ILE A 250 4.64 -23.89 -17.24
CA ILE A 250 3.40 -24.49 -17.76
C ILE A 250 2.16 -23.60 -17.52
N SER A 251 2.37 -22.40 -17.01
CA SER A 251 1.33 -21.42 -16.68
C SER A 251 1.25 -20.32 -17.73
N ALA A 252 0.13 -19.60 -17.74
CA ALA A 252 -0.01 -18.40 -18.56
C ALA A 252 1.13 -17.40 -18.32
N PRO A 253 1.54 -16.60 -19.32
CA PRO A 253 2.56 -15.58 -19.14
C PRO A 253 2.22 -14.59 -18.02
N GLN A 254 3.15 -14.37 -17.08
CA GLN A 254 2.92 -13.51 -15.90
C GLN A 254 3.35 -12.04 -16.09
N TRP A 255 4.01 -11.69 -17.19
CA TRP A 255 4.39 -10.29 -17.48
C TRP A 255 3.21 -9.29 -17.49
N PRO A 256 1.94 -9.65 -17.82
CA PRO A 256 0.82 -8.73 -17.77
C PRO A 256 0.57 -8.14 -16.37
N ILE A 257 1.02 -8.81 -15.30
CA ILE A 257 0.99 -8.27 -13.93
C ILE A 257 1.56 -6.86 -13.87
N ILE A 258 2.66 -6.60 -14.57
CA ILE A 258 3.32 -5.29 -14.59
C ILE A 258 2.42 -4.24 -15.26
N VAL A 259 1.81 -4.61 -16.39
CA VAL A 259 0.94 -3.72 -17.17
C VAL A 259 -0.35 -3.43 -16.41
N PHE A 260 -0.97 -4.44 -15.80
CA PHE A 260 -2.17 -4.24 -14.98
C PHE A 260 -1.87 -3.49 -13.69
N GLY A 261 -0.70 -3.67 -13.08
CA GLY A 261 -0.23 -2.84 -11.97
C GLY A 261 -0.10 -1.37 -12.39
N ALA A 262 0.55 -1.09 -13.52
CA ALA A 262 0.70 0.27 -14.05
C ALA A 262 -0.64 0.92 -14.41
N ALA A 263 -1.54 0.16 -15.05
CA ALA A 263 -2.89 0.59 -15.36
C ALA A 263 -3.71 0.88 -14.09
N ALA A 264 -3.61 0.02 -13.06
CA ALA A 264 -4.28 0.22 -11.78
C ALA A 264 -3.79 1.48 -11.05
N GLY A 265 -2.49 1.76 -11.08
CA GLY A 265 -1.96 3.01 -10.52
C GLY A 265 -2.49 4.25 -11.25
N LEU A 266 -2.48 4.23 -12.59
CA LEU A 266 -2.99 5.34 -13.40
C LEU A 266 -4.51 5.54 -13.21
N LEU A 267 -5.30 4.50 -13.47
CA LEU A 267 -6.76 4.54 -13.37
C LEU A 267 -7.22 4.82 -11.94
N GLY A 268 -6.53 4.25 -10.95
CA GLY A 268 -6.76 4.53 -9.54
C GLY A 268 -6.62 6.00 -9.20
N SER A 269 -5.52 6.64 -9.62
CA SER A 269 -5.33 8.08 -9.41
C SER A 269 -6.36 8.96 -10.14
N ILE A 270 -6.88 8.50 -11.28
CA ILE A 270 -7.95 9.19 -12.03
C ILE A 270 -9.28 9.08 -11.28
N VAL A 271 -9.63 7.89 -10.78
CA VAL A 271 -10.84 7.66 -9.98
C VAL A 271 -10.76 8.46 -8.68
N ASP A 272 -9.62 8.41 -8.00
CA ASP A 272 -9.37 9.18 -6.77
C ASP A 272 -9.54 10.68 -7.03
N SER A 273 -8.91 11.21 -8.08
CA SER A 273 -9.06 12.61 -8.48
C SER A 273 -10.51 12.99 -8.81
N TYR A 274 -11.26 12.10 -9.47
CA TYR A 274 -12.67 12.35 -9.80
C TYR A 274 -13.55 12.38 -8.54
N LEU A 275 -13.37 11.41 -7.64
CA LEU A 275 -14.04 11.37 -6.35
C LEU A 275 -13.64 12.58 -5.49
N GLY A 276 -12.37 12.99 -5.52
CA GLY A 276 -11.90 14.17 -4.81
C GLY A 276 -12.49 15.47 -5.34
N ALA A 277 -12.53 15.66 -6.66
CA ALA A 277 -13.15 16.85 -7.27
C ALA A 277 -14.65 16.98 -6.97
N THR A 278 -15.34 15.88 -6.69
CA THR A 278 -16.81 15.84 -6.52
C THR A 278 -17.24 15.73 -5.05
N MET A 279 -16.52 14.96 -4.23
CA MET A 279 -16.91 14.54 -2.88
C MET A 279 -15.96 15.02 -1.77
N GLN A 280 -14.84 15.67 -2.09
CA GLN A 280 -13.99 16.34 -1.09
C GLN A 280 -14.06 17.85 -1.26
N TYR A 281 -14.14 18.58 -0.15
CA TYR A 281 -14.12 20.04 -0.21
C TYR A 281 -12.71 20.53 -0.53
N SER A 282 -12.62 21.53 -1.42
CA SER A 282 -11.42 22.34 -1.58
C SER A 282 -11.79 23.82 -1.60
N GLY A 283 -11.16 24.61 -0.73
CA GLY A 283 -11.28 26.06 -0.71
C GLY A 283 -9.90 26.73 -0.66
N PHE A 284 -9.75 27.89 -1.27
CA PHE A 284 -8.52 28.67 -1.18
C PHE A 284 -8.64 29.70 -0.05
N ASP A 285 -7.84 29.53 1.00
CA ASP A 285 -7.82 30.44 2.13
C ASP A 285 -6.81 31.57 1.86
N GLN A 286 -7.32 32.81 1.82
CA GLN A 286 -6.54 33.99 1.45
C GLN A 286 -5.53 34.40 2.51
N ASN A 287 -5.76 34.05 3.79
CA ASN A 287 -4.87 34.44 4.88
C ASN A 287 -3.59 33.60 4.89
N ILE A 288 -3.72 32.30 4.62
CA ILE A 288 -2.58 31.37 4.55
C ILE A 288 -2.01 31.22 3.14
N GLY A 289 -2.76 31.63 2.10
CA GLY A 289 -2.33 31.53 0.70
C GLY A 289 -2.26 30.10 0.15
N MET A 290 -3.02 29.17 0.74
CA MET A 290 -3.03 27.75 0.41
C MET A 290 -4.44 27.21 0.24
N VAL A 291 -4.55 26.04 -0.41
CA VAL A 291 -5.81 25.29 -0.46
C VAL A 291 -6.02 24.55 0.86
N VAL A 292 -7.25 24.59 1.37
CA VAL A 292 -7.72 23.91 2.58
C VAL A 292 -8.85 22.93 2.26
N ASN A 293 -8.91 21.84 3.02
CA ASN A 293 -9.91 20.78 2.86
C ASN A 293 -11.18 20.97 3.70
N HIS A 294 -11.30 22.11 4.40
CA HIS A 294 -12.46 22.44 5.22
C HIS A 294 -12.86 23.90 5.01
N GLN A 295 -14.13 24.20 5.28
CA GLN A 295 -14.65 25.55 5.12
C GLN A 295 -14.19 26.44 6.27
N THR A 296 -13.37 27.45 5.96
CA THR A 296 -13.00 28.54 6.88
C THR A 296 -13.75 29.82 6.49
N LYS A 297 -13.79 30.80 7.41
CA LYS A 297 -14.43 32.12 7.17
C LYS A 297 -13.82 32.85 5.98
N ASP A 298 -12.54 32.63 5.74
CA ASP A 298 -11.74 33.32 4.72
C ASP A 298 -11.44 32.43 3.49
N SER A 299 -11.97 31.20 3.46
CA SER A 299 -11.82 30.29 2.33
C SER A 299 -12.82 30.59 1.22
N LYS A 300 -12.31 30.79 0.00
CA LYS A 300 -13.11 30.82 -1.22
C LYS A 300 -13.21 29.41 -1.78
N HIS A 301 -14.42 28.88 -1.87
CA HIS A 301 -14.68 27.55 -2.45
C HIS A 301 -14.12 27.41 -3.87
N ILE A 302 -13.51 26.26 -4.18
CA ILE A 302 -12.97 25.89 -5.48
C ILE A 302 -13.77 24.72 -6.07
N SER A 303 -13.86 23.60 -5.34
CA SER A 303 -14.44 22.35 -5.85
C SER A 303 -14.97 21.44 -4.75
N GLY A 304 -15.80 20.48 -5.18
CA GLY A 304 -16.36 19.40 -4.37
C GLY A 304 -17.22 19.84 -3.19
N LYS A 305 -17.58 18.86 -2.36
CA LYS A 305 -18.44 19.01 -1.18
C LYS A 305 -17.78 18.31 0.01
N PRO A 306 -18.04 18.70 1.26
CA PRO A 306 -17.45 18.04 2.43
C PRO A 306 -18.18 16.71 2.76
N ILE A 307 -18.20 15.77 1.81
CA ILE A 307 -18.88 14.47 1.97
C ILE A 307 -17.88 13.41 2.45
N LEU A 308 -16.71 13.35 1.82
CA LEU A 308 -15.65 12.39 2.10
C LEU A 308 -14.36 13.12 2.49
N ASP A 309 -13.55 12.46 3.30
CA ASP A 309 -12.17 12.85 3.57
C ASP A 309 -11.20 12.10 2.65
N ASN A 310 -9.90 12.41 2.74
CA ASN A 310 -8.87 11.77 1.91
C ASN A 310 -8.72 10.27 2.13
N ASN A 311 -8.98 9.79 3.34
CA ASN A 311 -8.87 8.37 3.64
C ASN A 311 -10.02 7.59 3.01
N ALA A 312 -11.24 8.13 3.06
CA ALA A 312 -12.42 7.54 2.44
C ALA A 312 -12.32 7.51 0.91
N VAL A 313 -11.83 8.58 0.27
CA VAL A 313 -11.63 8.59 -1.19
C VAL A 313 -10.64 7.51 -1.62
N ASN A 314 -9.50 7.39 -0.93
CA ASN A 314 -8.52 6.32 -1.17
C ASN A 314 -9.12 4.92 -1.00
N LEU A 315 -9.98 4.74 0.02
CA LEU A 315 -10.67 3.47 0.22
C LEU A 315 -11.63 3.17 -0.95
N PHE A 316 -12.49 4.09 -1.35
CA PHE A 316 -13.43 3.87 -2.44
C PHE A 316 -12.74 3.70 -3.80
N SER A 317 -11.70 4.49 -4.09
CA SER A 317 -10.93 4.35 -5.32
C SER A 317 -10.26 2.97 -5.40
N SER A 318 -9.65 2.50 -4.30
CA SER A 318 -9.06 1.17 -4.24
C SER A 318 -10.09 0.05 -4.40
N ILE A 319 -11.29 0.16 -3.81
CA ILE A 319 -12.40 -0.81 -4.00
C ILE A 319 -12.81 -0.86 -5.48
N ILE A 320 -13.03 0.28 -6.12
CA ILE A 320 -13.45 0.34 -7.53
C ILE A 320 -12.42 -0.33 -8.42
N ILE A 321 -11.14 -0.04 -8.22
CA ILE A 321 -10.06 -0.66 -9.00
C ILE A 321 -9.94 -2.16 -8.69
N ALA A 322 -10.02 -2.56 -7.41
CA ALA A 322 -9.94 -3.97 -7.02
C ALA A 322 -11.03 -4.81 -7.68
N LEU A 323 -12.28 -4.32 -7.73
CA LEU A 323 -13.39 -5.04 -8.34
C LEU A 323 -13.36 -5.00 -9.87
N GLY A 324 -12.95 -3.87 -10.46
CA GLY A 324 -12.99 -3.64 -11.91
C GLY A 324 -11.82 -4.25 -12.68
N LEU A 325 -10.60 -4.12 -12.16
CA LEU A 325 -9.37 -4.51 -12.86
C LEU A 325 -9.35 -5.99 -13.30
N PRO A 326 -9.68 -6.97 -12.45
CA PRO A 326 -9.63 -8.37 -12.86
C PRO A 326 -10.72 -8.73 -13.88
N GLY A 327 -11.87 -8.04 -13.81
CA GLY A 327 -12.96 -8.20 -14.77
C GLY A 327 -12.57 -7.78 -16.18
N VAL A 328 -11.67 -6.80 -16.33
CA VAL A 328 -11.04 -6.44 -17.61
C VAL A 328 -9.92 -7.42 -17.93
N ALA A 329 -9.05 -7.71 -16.96
CA ALA A 329 -7.84 -8.51 -17.17
C ALA A 329 -8.13 -9.90 -17.75
N ARG A 330 -9.21 -10.56 -17.33
CA ARG A 330 -9.60 -11.89 -17.84
C ARG A 330 -9.76 -11.96 -19.36
N TYR A 331 -10.07 -10.84 -20.02
CA TYR A 331 -10.27 -10.79 -21.48
C TYR A 331 -8.98 -10.57 -22.25
N PHE A 332 -7.97 -9.97 -21.61
CA PHE A 332 -6.69 -9.62 -22.23
C PHE A 332 -5.53 -10.48 -21.73
N TRP A 333 -5.76 -11.33 -20.74
CA TRP A 333 -4.73 -12.22 -20.23
C TRP A 333 -4.33 -13.24 -21.32
N PRO A 334 -3.04 -13.35 -21.65
CA PRO A 334 -2.56 -14.34 -22.60
C PRO A 334 -2.87 -15.75 -22.10
N ARG A 335 -3.28 -16.62 -23.02
CA ARG A 335 -3.57 -18.04 -22.77
C ARG A 335 -2.49 -18.91 -23.34
#